data_AF-A0A1U7EWW3-F1
#
_entry.id   AF-A0A1U7EWW3-F1
#
_cell.length_a   1.000
_cell.length_b   1.000
_cell.length_c   1.000
_cell.angle_alpha   90.00
_cell.angle_beta   90.00
_cell.angle_gamma   90.00
#
_symmetry.space_group_name_H-M   'P 1'
#
loop_
_entity.id
_entity.type
_entity.pdbx_description
1 polymer ?
#
loop_
_entity_poly.entity_id
_entity_poly.type
_entity_poly.pdbx_seq_one_letter_code
_entity_poly.pdbx_strand_id
1 'polypeptide(L)'
;MYSLRLDCYRCGTEYGYVGAMPHPGQCPACDSPCVPPAGTLTVTDSLRWESANGLAKVWIRTLDERDRPFEFEIAANGSRGKLAGLKIDGIKIDPNAATALERLPEAVADEIDELGITELDTATREVSK
;
A
#
# COMPACT_ATOMS: atom_id res chain seq x y z
N MET A 1 10.03 22.42 -0.52
CA MET A 1 10.22 21.96 0.87
C MET A 1 8.92 21.30 1.29
N TYR A 2 8.97 20.02 1.60
CA TYR A 2 7.83 19.20 1.99
C TYR A 2 7.89 18.98 3.49
N SER A 3 6.73 19.03 4.15
CA SER A 3 6.55 18.54 5.51
C SER A 3 5.51 17.43 5.47
N LEU A 4 5.89 16.25 5.93
CA LEU A 4 5.05 15.05 5.91
C LEU A 4 5.02 14.47 7.32
N ARG A 5 3.85 13.96 7.72
CA ARG A 5 3.76 13.04 8.86
C ARG A 5 3.82 11.63 8.32
N LEU A 6 4.64 10.80 8.95
CA LEU A 6 4.90 9.43 8.55
C LEU A 6 4.68 8.51 9.75
N ASP A 7 4.08 7.36 9.47
CA ASP A 7 3.82 6.33 10.45
C ASP A 7 4.69 5.11 10.16
N CYS A 8 5.32 4.54 11.19
CA CYS A 8 5.97 3.25 11.04
C CYS A 8 4.96 2.12 11.27
N TYR A 9 4.64 1.35 10.23
CA TYR A 9 3.75 0.20 10.31
C TYR A 9 4.29 -0.98 11.12
N ARG A 10 5.55 -0.90 11.58
CA ARG A 10 6.17 -1.93 12.43
C ARG A 10 6.14 -1.57 13.91
N CYS A 11 6.60 -0.37 14.28
CA CYS A 11 6.69 0.04 15.69
C CYS A 11 5.61 1.03 16.12
N GLY A 12 4.77 1.49 15.19
CA GLY A 12 3.70 2.46 15.45
C GLY A 12 4.19 3.89 15.70
N THR A 13 5.49 4.17 15.55
CA THR A 13 6.02 5.52 15.76
C THR A 13 5.55 6.45 14.65
N GLU A 14 4.89 7.53 15.03
CA GLU A 14 4.58 8.68 14.18
C GLU A 14 5.75 9.68 14.25
N TYR A 15 6.20 10.19 13.11
CA TYR A 15 7.27 11.18 13.06
C TYR A 15 7.11 12.13 11.88
N GLY A 16 7.66 13.34 12.03
CA GLY A 16 7.68 14.34 10.96
C GLY A 16 8.91 14.20 10.09
N TYR A 17 8.74 14.35 8.78
CA TYR A 17 9.83 14.56 7.83
C TYR A 17 9.76 15.96 7.25
N VAL A 18 10.90 16.65 7.18
CA VAL A 18 11.04 17.97 6.56
C VAL A 18 12.23 17.94 5.60
N GLY A 19 11.99 18.14 4.31
CA GLY A 19 13.05 18.05 3.30
C GLY A 19 12.64 18.52 1.91
N ALA A 20 13.62 18.58 0.99
CA ALA A 20 13.39 18.85 -0.43
C ALA A 20 13.32 17.57 -1.28
N MET A 21 13.78 16.45 -0.72
CA MET A 21 13.80 15.12 -1.36
C MET A 21 12.73 14.22 -0.73
N PRO A 22 12.38 13.09 -1.35
CA PRO A 22 11.64 12.03 -0.69
C PRO A 22 12.32 11.62 0.63
N HIS A 23 11.51 11.22 1.62
CA HIS A 23 12.05 10.77 2.90
C HIS A 23 12.97 9.54 2.72
N PRO A 24 13.82 9.21 3.70
CA PRO A 24 14.82 8.15 3.56
C PRO A 24 14.26 6.72 3.42
N GLY A 25 12.95 6.53 3.53
CA GLY A 25 12.34 5.20 3.50
C GLY A 25 12.61 4.33 4.74
N GLN A 26 13.04 4.92 5.86
CA GLN A 26 13.32 4.19 7.10
C GLN A 26 12.72 4.92 8.30
N CYS A 27 12.23 4.15 9.27
CA CYS A 27 11.77 4.69 10.54
C CYS A 27 12.97 5.12 11.41
N PRO A 28 13.01 6.36 11.93
CA PRO A 28 14.12 6.82 12.77
C PRO A 28 14.17 6.14 14.14
N ALA A 29 13.07 5.49 14.59
CA ALA A 29 13.00 4.85 15.89
C ALA A 29 13.41 3.37 15.90
N CYS A 30 13.14 2.64 14.81
CA CYS A 30 13.38 1.20 14.74
C CYS A 30 14.12 0.73 13.48
N ASP A 31 14.56 1.66 12.64
CA ASP A 31 15.28 1.44 11.37
C ASP A 31 14.51 0.60 10.33
N SER A 32 13.23 0.31 10.60
CA SER A 32 12.42 -0.53 9.73
C SER A 32 12.05 0.22 8.44
N PRO A 33 12.03 -0.46 7.28
CA PRO A 33 11.58 0.13 6.02
C PRO A 33 10.05 0.26 5.92
N CYS A 34 9.32 -0.26 6.91
CA CYS A 34 7.86 -0.33 6.95
C CYS A 34 7.24 1.04 7.27
N VAL A 35 7.38 1.97 6.34
CA VAL A 35 6.88 3.35 6.38
C VAL A 35 6.21 3.65 5.02
N PRO A 36 5.40 4.73 4.90
CA PRO A 36 4.81 5.13 3.62
C PRO A 36 5.81 5.21 2.46
N PRO A 37 5.33 5.18 1.20
CA PRO A 37 6.17 5.39 0.02
C PRO A 37 6.97 6.68 0.10
N ALA A 38 8.25 6.60 -0.25
CA ALA A 38 9.08 7.77 -0.41
C ALA A 38 8.81 8.36 -1.79
N GLY A 39 7.97 9.39 -1.84
CA GLY A 39 7.53 9.98 -3.10
C GLY A 39 6.39 9.17 -3.74
N THR A 40 6.35 9.15 -5.07
CA THR A 40 5.32 8.41 -5.82
C THR A 40 5.68 6.93 -5.99
N LEU A 41 4.66 6.08 -6.17
CA LEU A 41 4.85 4.69 -6.59
C LEU A 41 4.79 4.58 -8.11
N THR A 42 5.64 3.71 -8.66
CA THR A 42 5.61 3.29 -10.07
C THR A 42 5.29 1.80 -10.15
N VAL A 43 4.25 1.43 -10.89
CA VAL A 43 3.90 0.02 -11.14
C VAL A 43 4.97 -0.62 -12.04
N THR A 44 5.50 -1.75 -11.61
CA THR A 44 6.53 -2.50 -12.35
C THR A 44 6.00 -3.81 -12.92
N ASP A 45 4.99 -4.39 -12.30
CA ASP A 45 4.38 -5.65 -12.72
C ASP A 45 2.99 -5.80 -12.07
N SER A 46 2.07 -6.43 -12.79
CA SER A 46 0.77 -6.80 -12.25
C SER A 46 0.39 -8.22 -12.71
N LEU A 47 -0.19 -8.98 -11.80
CA LEU A 47 -0.64 -10.34 -12.06
C LEU A 47 -2.07 -10.51 -11.58
N ARG A 48 -2.95 -10.98 -12.46
CA ARG A 48 -4.33 -11.32 -12.15
C ARG A 48 -4.55 -12.82 -12.30
N TRP A 49 -5.06 -13.43 -11.25
CA TRP A 49 -5.60 -14.79 -11.25
C TRP A 49 -7.10 -14.72 -11.03
N GLU A 50 -7.86 -15.54 -11.74
CA GLU A 50 -9.31 -15.65 -11.58
C GLU A 50 -9.74 -17.12 -11.57
N SER A 51 -10.62 -17.48 -10.65
CA SER A 51 -11.24 -18.80 -10.58
C SER A 51 -12.50 -18.87 -11.44
N ALA A 52 -12.96 -20.10 -11.71
CA ALA A 52 -14.20 -20.34 -12.44
C ALA A 52 -15.48 -19.81 -11.76
N ASN A 53 -15.43 -19.49 -10.45
CA ASN A 53 -16.56 -18.92 -9.71
C ASN A 53 -16.49 -17.39 -9.55
N GLY A 54 -15.62 -16.71 -10.32
CA GLY A 54 -15.51 -15.25 -10.34
C GLY A 54 -14.71 -14.64 -9.20
N LEU A 55 -14.05 -15.46 -8.37
CA LEU A 55 -13.09 -14.97 -7.38
C LEU A 55 -11.77 -14.66 -8.07
N ALA A 56 -11.26 -13.45 -7.87
CA ALA A 56 -9.99 -13.03 -8.41
C ALA A 56 -9.01 -12.68 -7.30
N LYS A 57 -7.73 -12.85 -7.61
CA LYS A 57 -6.61 -12.29 -6.86
C LYS A 57 -5.76 -11.47 -7.80
N VAL A 58 -5.44 -10.26 -7.38
CA VAL A 58 -4.55 -9.36 -8.10
C VAL A 58 -3.34 -9.08 -7.23
N TRP A 59 -2.16 -9.16 -7.82
CA TRP A 59 -0.91 -8.72 -7.22
C TRP A 59 -0.36 -7.56 -8.03
N ILE A 60 -0.08 -6.44 -7.37
CA ILE A 60 0.52 -5.26 -7.99
C ILE A 60 1.86 -5.02 -7.32
N ARG A 61 2.92 -5.03 -8.11
CA ARG A 61 4.28 -4.73 -7.67
C ARG A 61 4.62 -3.31 -8.09
N THR A 62 5.18 -2.55 -7.16
CA THR A 62 5.57 -1.17 -7.39
C THR A 62 6.92 -0.87 -6.75
N LEU A 63 7.56 0.21 -7.19
CA LEU A 63 8.73 0.81 -6.57
C LEU A 63 8.41 2.25 -6.17
N ASP A 64 8.96 2.72 -5.05
CA ASP A 64 8.99 4.15 -4.73
C ASP A 64 10.26 4.83 -5.27
N GLU A 65 10.43 6.14 -5.04
CA GLU A 65 11.61 6.90 -5.52
C GLU A 65 12.93 6.54 -4.79
N ARG A 66 12.88 5.57 -3.87
CA ARG A 66 14.05 4.98 -3.20
C ARG A 66 14.30 3.54 -3.63
N ASP A 67 13.66 3.11 -4.73
CA ASP A 67 13.70 1.75 -5.25
C ASP A 67 13.23 0.68 -4.23
N ARG A 68 12.42 1.08 -3.23
CA ARG A 68 11.87 0.14 -2.26
C ARG A 68 10.67 -0.57 -2.87
N PRO A 69 10.59 -1.91 -2.83
CA PRO A 69 9.48 -2.63 -3.41
C PRO A 69 8.27 -2.63 -2.49
N PHE A 70 7.11 -2.38 -3.08
CA PHE A 70 5.79 -2.54 -2.45
C PHE A 70 4.99 -3.55 -3.25
N GLU A 71 4.39 -4.53 -2.56
CA GLU A 71 3.47 -5.50 -3.16
C GLU A 71 2.08 -5.36 -2.53
N PHE A 72 1.08 -5.13 -3.36
CA PHE A 72 -0.33 -5.06 -2.96
C PHE A 72 -1.02 -6.34 -3.41
N GLU A 73 -1.67 -7.04 -2.49
CA GLU A 73 -2.55 -8.18 -2.79
C GLU A 73 -4.01 -7.75 -2.64
N ILE A 74 -4.77 -7.82 -3.73
CA ILE A 74 -6.19 -7.52 -3.76
C ILE A 74 -6.95 -8.83 -3.95
N ALA A 75 -7.90 -9.11 -3.05
CA ALA A 75 -8.89 -10.15 -3.26
C ALA A 75 -10.14 -9.51 -3.87
N ALA A 76 -10.66 -10.06 -4.96
CA ALA A 76 -11.80 -9.48 -5.67
C ALA A 76 -12.86 -10.51 -6.05
N ASN A 77 -14.09 -10.02 -6.26
CA ASN A 77 -15.20 -10.76 -6.82
C ASN A 77 -16.00 -9.83 -7.74
N GLY A 78 -15.90 -10.03 -9.04
CA GLY A 78 -16.37 -9.06 -10.03
C GLY A 78 -15.65 -7.71 -9.89
N SER A 79 -16.41 -6.62 -9.81
CA SER A 79 -15.87 -5.25 -9.69
C SER A 79 -15.52 -4.83 -8.26
N ARG A 80 -15.78 -5.69 -7.26
CA ARG A 80 -15.52 -5.40 -5.85
C ARG A 80 -14.23 -6.06 -5.40
N GLY A 81 -13.34 -5.28 -4.81
CA GLY A 81 -12.07 -5.70 -4.27
C GLY A 81 -11.90 -5.33 -2.81
N LYS A 82 -10.96 -6.00 -2.15
CA LYS A 82 -10.46 -5.67 -0.83
C LYS A 82 -8.96 -5.82 -0.80
N LEU A 83 -8.26 -4.86 -0.18
CA LEU A 83 -6.84 -5.01 0.12
C LEU A 83 -6.64 -6.15 1.13
N ALA A 84 -6.12 -7.28 0.66
CA ALA A 84 -5.92 -8.49 1.44
C ALA A 84 -4.50 -8.59 2.03
N GLY A 85 -3.53 -7.90 1.43
CA GLY A 85 -2.16 -7.89 1.92
C GLY A 85 -1.37 -6.70 1.40
N LEU A 86 -0.44 -6.24 2.23
CA LEU A 86 0.62 -5.32 1.84
C LEU A 86 1.96 -5.93 2.22
N LYS A 87 2.95 -5.78 1.37
CA LYS A 87 4.34 -6.04 1.69
C LYS A 87 5.19 -4.84 1.33
N ILE A 88 6.10 -4.46 2.22
CA ILE A 88 7.07 -3.39 2.01
C ILE A 88 8.46 -3.98 2.22
N ASP A 89 9.30 -3.91 1.19
CA ASP A 89 10.68 -4.41 1.24
C ASP A 89 10.78 -5.85 1.78
N GLY A 90 9.96 -6.76 1.26
CA GLY A 90 9.93 -8.14 1.74
C GLY A 90 9.03 -8.39 2.97
N ILE A 91 8.72 -7.36 3.75
CA ILE A 91 8.06 -7.47 5.05
C ILE A 91 6.54 -7.35 4.90
N LYS A 92 5.80 -8.39 5.31
CA LYS A 92 4.33 -8.37 5.33
C LYS A 92 3.82 -7.41 6.39
N ILE A 93 2.89 -6.56 5.98
CA ILE A 93 2.18 -5.60 6.81
C ILE A 93 0.72 -6.01 6.84
N ASP A 94 0.12 -6.01 8.04
CA ASP A 94 -1.33 -6.14 8.16
C ASP A 94 -1.97 -4.84 7.64
N PRO A 95 -2.76 -4.88 6.56
CA PRO A 95 -3.43 -3.69 6.03
C PRO A 95 -4.28 -2.97 7.08
N ASN A 96 -4.83 -3.69 8.06
CA ASN A 96 -5.65 -3.10 9.12
C ASN A 96 -4.84 -2.37 10.20
N ALA A 97 -3.54 -2.68 10.31
CA ALA A 97 -2.63 -1.97 11.20
C ALA A 97 -2.03 -0.72 10.55
N ALA A 98 -2.09 -0.61 9.22
CA ALA A 98 -1.57 0.51 8.46
C ALA A 98 -2.67 1.57 8.25
N THR A 99 -2.91 2.39 9.28
CA THR A 99 -3.91 3.49 9.25
C THR A 99 -3.74 4.41 8.04
N ALA A 100 -2.52 4.57 7.52
CA ALA A 100 -2.24 5.42 6.38
C ALA A 100 -2.64 4.85 5.00
N LEU A 101 -3.13 3.60 4.94
CA LEU A 101 -3.70 3.02 3.71
C LEU A 101 -5.20 3.28 3.54
N GLU A 102 -5.79 4.20 4.32
CA GLU A 102 -7.18 4.66 4.12
C GLU A 102 -7.46 5.00 2.64
N ARG A 103 -6.45 5.52 1.93
CA ARG A 103 -6.47 5.66 0.48
C ARG A 103 -5.28 4.96 -0.14
N LEU A 104 -5.52 4.17 -1.20
CA LEU A 104 -4.44 3.62 -2.00
C LEU A 104 -3.64 4.72 -2.72
N PRO A 105 -2.34 4.53 -2.92
CA PRO A 105 -1.56 5.36 -3.83
C PRO A 105 -2.18 5.36 -5.24
N GLU A 106 -2.18 6.52 -5.90
CA GLU A 106 -2.85 6.75 -7.19
C GLU A 106 -2.47 5.71 -8.26
N ALA A 107 -1.18 5.47 -8.46
CA ALA A 107 -0.69 4.47 -9.42
C ALA A 107 -1.23 3.04 -9.16
N VAL A 108 -1.50 2.69 -7.91
CA VAL A 108 -2.09 1.39 -7.56
C VAL A 108 -3.60 1.40 -7.80
N ALA A 109 -4.27 2.51 -7.50
CA ALA A 109 -5.70 2.66 -7.76
C ALA A 109 -6.01 2.60 -9.26
N ASP A 110 -5.22 3.30 -10.09
CA ASP A 110 -5.38 3.31 -11.54
C ASP A 110 -5.22 1.90 -12.14
N GLU A 111 -4.20 1.16 -11.70
CA GLU A 111 -3.97 -0.23 -12.14
C GLU A 111 -5.13 -1.16 -11.72
N ILE A 112 -5.69 -0.96 -10.52
CA ILE A 112 -6.84 -1.74 -10.03
C ILE A 112 -8.09 -1.46 -10.89
N ASP A 113 -8.32 -0.19 -11.23
CA ASP A 113 -9.42 0.22 -12.10
C ASP A 113 -9.27 -0.34 -13.52
N GLU A 114 -8.06 -0.33 -14.10
CA GLU A 114 -7.76 -0.94 -15.40
C GLU A 114 -8.01 -2.46 -15.41
N LEU A 115 -7.84 -3.12 -14.27
CA LEU A 115 -8.14 -4.54 -14.07
C LEU A 115 -9.63 -4.83 -13.79
N GLY A 116 -10.48 -3.80 -13.82
CA GLY A 116 -11.94 -3.89 -13.73
C GLY A 116 -12.48 -3.92 -12.30
N ILE A 117 -11.68 -3.58 -11.29
CA ILE A 117 -12.09 -3.51 -9.89
C ILE A 117 -12.35 -2.03 -9.55
N THR A 118 -13.61 -1.61 -9.54
CA THR A 118 -13.97 -0.18 -9.38
C THR A 118 -14.45 0.18 -7.97
N GLU A 119 -14.72 -0.82 -7.14
CA GLU A 119 -15.12 -0.67 -5.74
C GLU A 119 -14.07 -1.35 -4.87
N LEU A 120 -13.23 -0.59 -4.17
CA LEU A 120 -12.17 -1.15 -3.33
C LEU A 120 -12.35 -0.78 -1.85
N ASP A 121 -12.50 -1.80 -1.01
CA ASP A 121 -12.38 -1.65 0.44
C ASP A 121 -10.89 -1.64 0.83
N THR A 122 -10.36 -0.46 1.12
CA THR A 122 -9.16 -0.31 1.95
C THR A 122 -9.52 -0.58 3.40
N ALA A 123 -8.55 -0.99 4.22
CA ALA A 123 -8.81 -1.42 5.58
C ALA A 123 -9.47 -0.31 6.41
N THR A 124 -10.80 -0.33 6.44
CA THR A 124 -11.61 0.55 7.26
C THR A 124 -11.76 -0.17 8.60
N ARG A 125 -11.35 0.49 9.69
CA ARG A 125 -11.76 0.10 11.04
C ARG A 125 -13.28 -0.09 11.01
N GLU A 126 -13.76 -1.29 11.27
CA GLU A 126 -15.13 -1.47 11.72
C GLU A 126 -15.27 -0.65 12.99
N VAL A 127 -15.88 0.54 12.89
CA VAL A 127 -16.33 1.29 14.07
C VAL A 127 -17.54 0.52 14.56
N SER A 128 -17.30 -0.49 15.40
CA SER A 128 -18.34 -1.13 16.19
C SER A 128 -19.04 -0.07 17.02
N LYS A 129 -20.35 0.05 16.80
CA LYS A 129 -21.28 0.93 17.49
C LYS A 129 -21.58 0.43 18.90
#